data_AF-A0A6G1E8B6-F1
#
_entry.id   AF-A0A6G1E8B6-F1
#
_cell.length_a   1.000
_cell.length_b   1.000
_cell.length_c   1.000
_cell.angle_alpha   90.00
_cell.angle_beta   90.00
_cell.angle_gamma   90.00
#
_symmetry.space_group_name_H-M   'P 1'
#
loop_
_entity.id
_entity.type
_entity.pdbx_description
1 polymer ?
#
loop_
_entity_poly.entity_id
_entity_poly.type
_entity_poly.pdbx_seq_one_letter_code
_entity_poly.pdbx_strand_id
1 'polypeptide(L)'
;MVIAPLSANTLAKIAGGFCDNLLTCIRTAPATRAPEDPAPSAAVGSPPEYGGAERSLRRSRVPFLTRIFTAEPVQDTLALDFPQPRPRVLLAASGSVAAIKFESLCLSFSEWAEVRAVATKASLHFVDRKSLPSDIILYTDDDEWSTWKKIGDDVLHIELRKWADTMVIAPLSANTLAKIAGGFCDNLLTCIVRAWDYSKPHFVAPAMNTFMWNNPFTNRHLETINQLGISLVPPITKRLACGDYGNGAMAEPSEIDTTVRLACKRQTLNTNSSLVIPVSSNLPSS
;
A
#
# COMPACT_ATOMS: atom_id res chain seq x y z
N MET A 1 -19.28 -10.66 38.89
CA MET A 1 -19.66 -9.24 39.02
C MET A 1 -20.78 -8.98 38.03
N VAL A 2 -22.02 -8.92 38.52
CA VAL A 2 -23.23 -8.77 37.70
C VAL A 2 -23.41 -7.29 37.38
N ILE A 3 -23.36 -6.91 36.11
CA ILE A 3 -23.61 -5.52 35.67
C ILE A 3 -25.13 -5.36 35.49
N ALA A 4 -25.74 -4.50 36.30
CA ALA A 4 -27.15 -4.14 36.22
C ALA A 4 -27.43 -3.29 34.94
N PRO A 5 -28.60 -3.43 34.30
CA PRO A 5 -28.93 -2.64 33.12
C PRO A 5 -29.28 -1.19 33.52
N LEU A 6 -28.62 -0.23 32.86
CA LEU A 6 -28.92 1.20 33.01
C LEU A 6 -30.31 1.54 32.44
N SER A 7 -31.04 2.41 33.14
CA SER A 7 -32.42 2.81 32.79
C SER A 7 -32.51 3.60 31.48
N ALA A 8 -33.66 3.49 30.79
CA ALA A 8 -33.96 4.12 29.51
C ALA A 8 -33.77 5.66 29.48
N ASN A 9 -33.79 6.34 30.63
CA ASN A 9 -33.60 7.79 30.71
C ASN A 9 -32.15 8.26 30.51
N THR A 10 -31.16 7.36 30.60
CA THR A 10 -29.74 7.71 30.36
C THR A 10 -29.40 7.69 28.86
N LEU A 11 -30.10 6.88 28.06
CA LEU A 11 -29.92 6.82 26.60
C LEU A 11 -30.50 8.05 25.89
N ALA A 12 -31.55 8.67 26.43
CA ALA A 12 -32.22 9.83 25.84
C ALA A 12 -31.41 11.15 25.92
N LYS A 13 -30.34 11.22 26.71
CA LYS A 13 -29.46 12.41 26.79
C LYS A 13 -28.28 12.41 25.83
N ILE A 14 -27.99 11.28 25.17
CA ILE A 14 -26.87 11.15 24.23
C ILE A 14 -27.33 11.38 22.77
N ALA A 15 -28.63 11.30 22.50
CA ALA A 15 -29.21 11.39 21.16
C ALA A 15 -30.01 12.69 20.90
N GLY A 16 -29.47 13.84 21.30
CA GLY A 16 -30.09 15.14 21.03
C GLY A 16 -29.37 15.91 19.92
N GLY A 17 -29.89 15.87 18.69
CA GLY A 17 -29.53 16.83 17.64
C GLY A 17 -29.79 16.37 16.20
N PHE A 18 -31.00 16.62 15.69
CA PHE A 18 -31.43 16.62 14.27
C PHE A 18 -31.34 15.27 13.50
N CYS A 19 -32.33 14.78 12.74
CA CYS A 19 -33.56 15.37 12.21
C CYS A 19 -34.58 14.25 11.88
N ASP A 20 -35.86 14.61 11.87
CA ASP A 20 -37.04 13.75 11.66
C ASP A 20 -37.08 13.00 10.32
N ASN A 21 -37.22 11.67 10.37
CA ASN A 21 -38.27 10.94 9.66
C ASN A 21 -38.31 9.49 10.15
N LEU A 22 -39.31 9.23 10.97
CA LEU A 22 -39.55 7.98 11.66
C LEU A 22 -40.39 7.04 10.79
N LEU A 23 -39.99 5.77 10.80
CA LEU A 23 -40.86 4.59 10.71
C LEU A 23 -41.60 4.31 9.39
N THR A 24 -41.07 3.36 8.61
CA THR A 24 -41.90 2.23 8.16
C THR A 24 -41.02 1.00 7.86
N CYS A 25 -41.50 -0.19 8.24
CA CYS A 25 -40.94 -1.53 7.96
C CYS A 25 -39.90 -2.11 8.93
N ILE A 26 -40.27 -2.26 10.21
CA ILE A 26 -39.83 -3.44 10.99
C ILE A 26 -41.03 -4.39 11.06
N ARG A 27 -41.08 -5.35 10.15
CA ARG A 27 -41.93 -6.53 10.30
C ARG A 27 -41.07 -7.67 10.84
N THR A 28 -41.56 -8.21 11.95
CA THR A 28 -41.15 -9.39 12.68
C THR A 28 -40.96 -10.62 11.79
N ALA A 29 -39.83 -11.31 11.91
CA ALA A 29 -39.64 -12.69 11.48
C ALA A 29 -39.20 -13.54 12.70
N PRO A 30 -39.78 -14.73 12.90
CA PRO A 30 -39.57 -15.54 14.10
C PRO A 30 -38.26 -16.34 14.04
N ALA A 31 -37.69 -16.57 15.22
CA ALA A 31 -36.52 -17.41 15.44
C ALA A 31 -36.80 -18.87 15.07
N THR A 32 -35.93 -19.47 14.25
CA THR A 32 -35.87 -20.92 14.02
C THR A 32 -34.53 -21.48 14.44
N ARG A 33 -34.61 -22.54 15.26
CA ARG A 33 -33.54 -23.30 15.92
C ARG A 33 -32.46 -23.82 14.97
N ALA A 34 -31.23 -23.85 15.48
CA ALA A 34 -30.12 -24.67 14.97
C ALA A 34 -30.31 -26.16 15.33
N PRO A 35 -29.82 -27.11 14.51
CA PRO A 35 -29.55 -28.47 14.94
C PRO A 35 -28.04 -28.67 15.22
N GLU A 36 -27.76 -29.34 16.35
CA GLU A 36 -26.45 -29.84 16.78
C GLU A 36 -26.13 -31.21 16.12
N ASP A 37 -24.84 -31.37 15.72
CA ASP A 37 -23.93 -32.55 15.79
C ASP A 37 -24.29 -33.89 15.10
N PRO A 38 -23.30 -34.76 14.72
CA PRO A 38 -22.01 -34.98 15.39
C PRO A 38 -20.74 -35.23 14.53
N ALA A 39 -19.61 -35.22 15.25
CA ALA A 39 -18.25 -35.60 14.84
C ALA A 39 -18.09 -37.07 14.38
N PRO A 40 -16.92 -37.40 13.80
CA PRO A 40 -16.25 -38.62 14.26
C PRO A 40 -14.74 -38.45 14.51
N SER A 41 -14.35 -38.99 15.68
CA SER A 41 -13.27 -39.95 15.93
C SER A 41 -11.85 -39.70 15.38
N ALA A 42 -10.94 -39.63 16.36
CA ALA A 42 -9.49 -39.73 16.25
C ALA A 42 -9.00 -41.02 15.56
N ALA A 43 -7.84 -40.93 14.90
CA ALA A 43 -6.89 -42.03 14.78
C ALA A 43 -5.45 -41.46 14.74
N VAL A 44 -4.68 -41.90 15.73
CA VAL A 44 -3.25 -41.68 15.92
C VAL A 44 -2.47 -42.58 14.95
N GLY A 45 -1.38 -42.06 14.35
CA GLY A 45 -0.44 -42.86 13.58
C GLY A 45 0.81 -42.07 13.20
N SER A 46 1.89 -42.25 13.96
CA SER A 46 3.25 -41.78 13.66
C SER A 46 3.90 -42.61 12.53
N PRO A 47 4.99 -42.13 11.89
CA PRO A 47 5.39 -42.55 10.54
C PRO A 47 6.45 -43.67 10.54
N PRO A 48 6.65 -44.39 9.42
CA PRO A 48 7.89 -45.12 9.18
C PRO A 48 8.77 -44.43 8.11
N GLU A 49 10.01 -44.19 8.52
CA GLU A 49 11.29 -44.48 7.86
C GLU A 49 11.50 -44.20 6.36
N TYR A 50 12.47 -43.33 6.10
CA TYR A 50 13.19 -43.16 4.84
C TYR A 50 14.09 -44.38 4.57
N GLY A 51 13.72 -45.21 3.59
CA GLY A 51 14.57 -46.26 3.02
C GLY A 51 15.28 -45.76 1.75
N GLY A 52 16.61 -45.87 1.73
CA GLY A 52 17.45 -45.49 0.60
C GLY A 52 17.26 -46.34 -0.65
N ALA A 53 17.52 -45.73 -1.81
CA ALA A 53 17.64 -46.41 -3.08
C ALA A 53 19.01 -46.12 -3.68
N GLU A 54 19.97 -47.01 -3.43
CA GLU A 54 21.07 -47.25 -4.36
C GLU A 54 20.58 -48.20 -5.47
N ARG A 55 20.71 -47.80 -6.73
CA ARG A 55 20.91 -48.75 -7.82
C ARG A 55 21.76 -48.14 -8.94
N SER A 56 23.04 -48.49 -8.85
CA SER A 56 24.01 -48.52 -9.95
C SER A 56 23.50 -49.37 -11.11
N LEU A 57 23.72 -48.92 -12.37
CA LEU A 57 24.30 -49.80 -13.40
C LEU A 57 24.90 -49.03 -14.60
N ARG A 58 26.21 -49.27 -14.77
CA ARG A 58 26.99 -49.44 -16.02
C ARG A 58 27.31 -48.26 -16.95
N ARG A 59 28.54 -47.78 -16.70
CA ARG A 59 29.60 -47.36 -17.65
C ARG A 59 29.48 -47.92 -19.08
N SER A 60 29.63 -47.03 -20.05
CA SER A 60 30.44 -47.25 -21.26
C SER A 60 31.42 -46.08 -21.43
N ARG A 61 32.70 -46.41 -21.53
CA ARG A 61 33.85 -45.50 -21.74
C ARG A 61 33.88 -44.98 -23.18
N VAL A 62 34.17 -43.69 -23.36
CA VAL A 62 34.95 -43.16 -24.52
C VAL A 62 35.73 -41.91 -24.08
N PRO A 63 36.90 -41.62 -24.66
CA PRO A 63 37.96 -40.86 -24.02
C PRO A 63 37.92 -39.34 -24.31
N PHE A 64 38.28 -38.60 -23.26
CA PHE A 64 39.04 -37.35 -23.18
C PHE A 64 39.39 -36.61 -24.50
N LEU A 65 38.75 -35.47 -24.72
CA LEU A 65 39.39 -34.29 -25.32
C LEU A 65 38.71 -33.03 -24.76
N THR A 66 39.30 -32.46 -23.71
CA THR A 66 38.86 -31.19 -23.11
C THR A 66 39.14 -30.05 -24.09
N ARG A 67 38.13 -29.65 -24.87
CA ARG A 67 38.14 -28.38 -25.59
C ARG A 67 37.58 -27.33 -24.64
N ILE A 68 38.46 -26.55 -24.04
CA ILE A 68 38.12 -25.35 -23.27
C ILE A 68 37.38 -24.41 -24.24
N PHE A 69 36.06 -24.33 -24.12
CA PHE A 69 35.29 -23.20 -24.65
C PHE A 69 35.17 -22.21 -23.50
N THR A 70 36.05 -21.21 -23.51
CA THR A 70 35.81 -19.97 -22.79
C THR A 70 34.54 -19.35 -23.37
N ALA A 71 33.46 -19.34 -22.60
CA ALA A 71 32.32 -18.49 -22.89
C ALA A 71 32.83 -17.05 -22.75
N GLU A 72 33.00 -16.37 -23.88
CA GLU A 72 33.23 -14.93 -23.93
C GLU A 72 32.06 -14.23 -23.22
N PRO A 73 32.33 -13.23 -22.35
CA PRO A 73 31.26 -12.49 -21.72
C PRO A 73 30.47 -11.75 -22.81
N VAL A 74 29.15 -11.92 -22.79
CA VAL A 74 28.24 -11.08 -23.57
C VAL A 74 28.47 -9.65 -23.11
N GLN A 75 29.16 -8.87 -23.94
CA GLN A 75 29.37 -7.45 -23.73
C GLN A 75 27.98 -6.81 -23.62
N ASP A 76 27.63 -6.36 -22.41
CA ASP A 76 26.54 -5.43 -22.20
C ASP A 76 26.80 -4.22 -23.12
N THR A 77 26.04 -4.17 -24.21
CA THR A 77 26.02 -3.01 -25.10
C THR A 77 25.67 -1.80 -24.26
N LEU A 78 26.64 -0.90 -24.15
CA LEU A 78 26.58 0.42 -23.55
C LEU A 78 25.23 1.09 -23.87
N ALA A 79 24.28 0.97 -22.95
CA ALA A 79 23.17 1.89 -22.89
C ALA A 79 23.82 3.25 -22.63
N LEU A 80 23.75 4.14 -23.62
CA LEU A 80 24.01 5.54 -23.38
C LEU A 80 23.00 5.96 -22.31
N ASP A 81 23.48 6.16 -21.08
CA ASP A 81 22.71 6.63 -19.93
C ASP A 81 22.24 8.06 -20.21
N PHE A 82 21.21 8.20 -21.04
CA PHE A 82 20.39 9.38 -21.00
C PHE A 82 19.79 9.43 -19.59
N PRO A 83 20.00 10.50 -18.80
CA PRO A 83 19.42 10.60 -17.48
C PRO A 83 17.90 10.49 -17.65
N GLN A 84 17.36 9.34 -17.25
CA GLN A 84 15.92 9.15 -17.24
C GLN A 84 15.35 10.23 -16.30
N PRO A 85 14.29 10.94 -16.70
CA PRO A 85 13.70 11.96 -15.84
C PRO A 85 13.35 11.32 -14.50
N ARG A 86 13.75 11.99 -13.41
CA ARG A 86 13.48 11.51 -12.06
C ARG A 86 11.96 11.42 -11.88
N PRO A 87 11.41 10.26 -11.46
CA PRO A 87 9.98 10.13 -11.27
C PRO A 87 9.50 11.05 -10.15
N ARG A 88 8.29 11.59 -10.29
CA ARG A 88 7.67 12.45 -9.29
C ARG A 88 6.84 11.62 -8.32
N VAL A 89 7.31 11.54 -7.08
CA VAL A 89 6.67 10.74 -6.03
C VAL A 89 6.02 11.67 -5.00
N LEU A 90 4.71 11.46 -4.80
CA LEU A 90 3.96 12.11 -3.73
C LEU A 90 3.92 11.19 -2.52
N LEU A 91 4.68 11.55 -1.48
CA LEU A 91 4.67 10.84 -0.20
C LEU A 91 3.61 11.45 0.72
N ALA A 92 2.87 10.61 1.43
CA ALA A 92 1.85 11.06 2.35
C ALA A 92 1.96 10.37 3.71
N ALA A 93 1.82 11.15 4.77
CA ALA A 93 1.72 10.66 6.14
C ALA A 93 0.30 10.86 6.68
N SER A 94 -0.21 9.84 7.38
CA SER A 94 -1.46 9.94 8.13
C SER A 94 -1.27 9.64 9.62
N GLY A 95 -2.30 9.88 10.44
CA GLY A 95 -2.23 9.83 11.91
C GLY A 95 -1.91 8.45 12.49
N SER A 96 -0.63 8.12 12.57
CA SER A 96 -0.08 6.92 13.22
C SER A 96 1.29 7.25 13.82
N VAL A 97 1.65 6.58 14.93
CA VAL A 97 2.95 6.78 15.59
C VAL A 97 4.13 6.50 14.63
N ALA A 98 3.93 5.62 13.65
CA ALA A 98 4.94 5.33 12.63
C ALA A 98 5.32 6.53 11.75
N ALA A 99 4.56 7.63 11.78
CA ALA A 99 4.88 8.86 11.05
C ALA A 99 6.17 9.53 11.56
N ILE A 100 6.69 9.15 12.74
CA ILE A 100 8.04 9.53 13.17
C ILE A 100 9.13 9.06 12.20
N LYS A 101 8.87 8.00 11.41
CA LYS A 101 9.79 7.48 10.39
C LYS A 101 9.65 8.18 9.03
N PHE A 102 8.74 9.14 8.90
CA PHE A 102 8.42 9.77 7.62
C PHE A 102 9.60 10.56 7.05
N GLU A 103 10.42 11.20 7.89
CA GLU A 103 11.67 11.83 7.47
C GLU A 103 12.62 10.85 6.78
N SER A 104 12.87 9.70 7.41
CA SER A 104 13.74 8.65 6.84
C SER A 104 13.20 8.13 5.50
N LEU A 105 11.87 8.02 5.36
CA LEU A 105 11.24 7.65 4.10
C LEU A 105 11.47 8.73 3.02
N CYS A 106 11.22 10.00 3.35
CA CYS A 106 11.44 11.13 2.47
C CYS A 106 12.89 11.20 1.98
N LEU A 107 13.87 11.04 2.88
CA LEU A 107 15.30 11.00 2.55
C LEU A 107 15.62 9.90 1.53
N SER A 108 15.14 8.68 1.77
CA SER A 108 15.38 7.52 0.88
C SER A 108 14.84 7.76 -0.53
N PHE A 109 13.63 8.30 -0.65
CA PHE A 109 13.02 8.57 -1.95
C PHE A 109 13.70 9.74 -2.68
N SER A 110 14.17 10.76 -1.96
CA SER A 110 14.92 11.88 -2.52
C SER A 110 16.27 11.51 -3.13
N GLU A 111 16.77 10.28 -2.94
CA GLU A 111 17.96 9.81 -3.65
C GLU A 111 17.71 9.54 -5.13
N TRP A 112 16.47 9.25 -5.53
CA TRP A 112 16.16 8.78 -6.89
C TRP A 112 14.90 9.41 -7.51
N ALA A 113 14.03 10.04 -6.73
CA ALA A 113 12.79 10.67 -7.19
C ALA A 113 12.74 12.17 -6.86
N GLU A 114 11.92 12.93 -7.58
CA GLU A 114 11.46 14.24 -7.11
C GLU A 114 10.34 14.02 -6.09
N VAL A 115 10.49 14.56 -4.88
CA VAL A 115 9.56 14.26 -3.78
C VAL A 115 8.77 15.50 -3.37
N ARG A 116 7.45 15.33 -3.24
CA ARG A 116 6.57 16.24 -2.50
C ARG A 116 5.89 15.46 -1.38
N ALA A 117 5.66 16.11 -0.26
CA ALA A 117 5.08 15.48 0.92
C ALA A 117 3.72 16.07 1.27
N VAL A 118 2.79 15.24 1.74
CA VAL A 118 1.48 15.64 2.27
C VAL A 118 1.34 15.07 3.68
N ALA A 119 0.96 15.89 4.65
CA ALA A 119 0.66 15.42 5.99
C ALA A 119 -0.76 15.79 6.41
N THR A 120 -1.50 14.80 6.88
CA THR A 120 -2.77 15.06 7.59
C THR A 120 -2.53 15.83 8.89
N LYS A 121 -3.53 16.55 9.37
CA LYS A 121 -3.48 17.19 10.69
C LYS A 121 -3.03 16.26 11.82
N ALA A 122 -3.49 15.00 11.82
CA ALA A 122 -3.14 14.03 12.85
C ALA A 122 -1.69 13.52 12.77
N SER A 123 -1.10 13.45 11.57
CA SER A 123 0.32 13.05 11.43
C SER A 123 1.29 14.13 11.90
N LEU A 124 0.89 15.40 11.91
CA LEU A 124 1.73 16.51 12.39
C LEU A 124 2.06 16.44 13.89
N HIS A 125 1.39 15.55 14.65
CA HIS A 125 1.81 15.24 16.02
C HIS A 125 3.14 14.46 16.08
N PHE A 126 3.55 13.82 14.99
CA PHE A 126 4.72 12.95 14.91
C PHE A 126 5.73 13.38 13.85
N VAL A 127 5.29 14.12 12.84
CA VAL A 127 6.14 14.66 11.77
C VAL A 127 6.61 16.06 12.18
N ASP A 128 7.93 16.24 12.28
CA ASP A 128 8.53 17.57 12.40
C ASP A 128 8.85 18.12 11.00
N ARG A 129 8.24 19.26 10.64
CA ARG A 129 8.51 19.93 9.36
C ARG A 129 9.98 20.31 9.21
N LYS A 130 10.68 20.61 10.32
CA LYS A 130 12.09 21.02 10.29
C LYS A 130 13.06 19.88 10.04
N SER A 131 12.63 18.64 10.26
CA SER A 131 13.48 17.48 10.07
C SER A 131 13.46 16.97 8.63
N LEU A 132 12.46 17.39 7.84
CA LEU A 132 12.42 17.05 6.42
C LEU A 132 13.54 17.75 5.63
N PRO A 133 14.07 17.09 4.58
CA PRO A 133 14.99 17.70 3.62
C PRO A 133 14.47 19.04 3.07
N SER A 134 15.37 20.01 2.89
CA SER A 134 15.02 21.38 2.49
C SER A 134 14.43 21.49 1.08
N ASP A 135 14.68 20.51 0.23
CA ASP A 135 14.14 20.37 -1.12
C ASP A 135 12.72 19.79 -1.15
N ILE A 136 12.26 19.19 -0.05
CA ILE A 136 10.91 18.60 0.05
C ILE A 136 9.93 19.63 0.62
N ILE A 137 8.92 19.95 -0.17
CA ILE A 137 7.79 20.78 0.26
C ILE A 137 6.76 19.88 0.96
N LEU A 138 6.43 20.21 2.21
CA LEU A 138 5.39 19.55 3.01
C LEU A 138 4.09 20.36 2.98
N TYR A 139 3.10 19.82 2.28
CA TYR A 139 1.75 20.38 2.18
C TYR A 139 0.83 19.85 3.28
N THR A 140 -0.05 20.72 3.78
CA THR A 140 -1.11 20.42 4.76
C THR A 140 -2.46 20.96 4.29
N ASP A 141 -3.52 20.66 5.03
CA ASP A 141 -4.87 21.16 4.73
C ASP A 141 -4.94 22.70 4.66
N ASP A 142 -4.08 23.41 5.39
CA ASP A 142 -4.03 24.89 5.39
C ASP A 142 -3.48 25.45 4.05
N ASP A 143 -2.63 24.67 3.36
CA ASP A 143 -2.05 25.08 2.07
C ASP A 143 -3.08 25.04 0.93
N GLU A 144 -4.09 24.19 1.05
CA GLU A 144 -5.17 24.06 0.07
C GLU A 144 -5.98 25.36 -0.05
N TRP A 145 -6.34 25.95 1.09
CA TRP A 145 -7.14 27.17 1.14
C TRP A 145 -6.33 28.46 1.02
N SER A 146 -5.02 28.42 1.34
CA SER A 146 -4.16 29.60 1.14
C SER A 146 -3.83 29.84 -0.34
N THR A 147 -3.85 28.79 -1.16
CA THR A 147 -3.60 28.83 -2.59
C THR A 147 -4.82 29.31 -3.39
N TRP A 148 -6.02 28.89 -3.01
CA TRP A 148 -7.26 29.20 -3.74
C TRP A 148 -7.97 30.45 -3.19
N LYS A 149 -7.99 31.55 -3.95
CA LYS A 149 -8.63 32.82 -3.52
C LYS A 149 -9.80 33.23 -4.41
N LYS A 150 -9.77 32.83 -5.68
CA LYS A 150 -10.81 33.12 -6.67
C LYS A 150 -11.01 31.95 -7.62
N ILE A 151 -12.18 31.93 -8.24
CA ILE A 151 -12.48 31.04 -9.36
C ILE A 151 -11.44 31.27 -10.46
N GLY A 152 -10.76 30.20 -10.87
CA GLY A 152 -9.67 30.21 -11.85
C GLY A 152 -8.27 30.05 -11.23
N ASP A 153 -8.13 30.15 -9.90
CA ASP A 153 -6.88 29.77 -9.24
C ASP A 153 -6.72 28.23 -9.21
N ASP A 154 -5.46 27.78 -9.20
CA ASP A 154 -5.12 26.37 -9.13
C ASP A 154 -5.63 25.73 -7.84
N VAL A 155 -6.21 24.53 -7.97
CA VAL A 155 -6.71 23.74 -6.84
C VAL A 155 -5.62 22.75 -6.42
N LEU A 156 -5.05 22.93 -5.23
CA LEU A 156 -3.82 22.25 -4.81
C LEU A 156 -3.89 20.72 -4.93
N HIS A 157 -4.97 20.06 -4.49
CA HIS A 157 -5.08 18.61 -4.59
C HIS A 157 -5.10 18.11 -6.04
N ILE A 158 -5.67 18.89 -6.96
CA ILE A 158 -5.68 18.58 -8.40
C ILE A 158 -4.27 18.74 -8.98
N GLU A 159 -3.55 19.79 -8.60
CA GLU A 159 -2.18 20.02 -9.06
C GLU A 159 -1.21 18.96 -8.54
N LEU A 160 -1.33 18.55 -7.27
CA LEU A 160 -0.54 17.44 -6.73
C LEU A 160 -0.84 16.12 -7.44
N ARG A 161 -2.10 15.84 -7.76
CA ARG A 161 -2.53 14.66 -8.53
C ARG A 161 -1.98 14.68 -9.97
N LYS A 162 -1.97 15.84 -10.63
CA LYS A 162 -1.40 15.99 -11.98
C LYS A 162 0.11 15.80 -11.95
N TRP A 163 0.79 16.43 -10.99
CA TRP A 163 2.24 16.44 -10.84
C TRP A 163 2.82 15.05 -10.54
N ALA A 164 2.17 14.26 -9.68
CA ALA A 164 2.69 12.99 -9.21
C ALA A 164 2.56 11.88 -10.26
N ASP A 165 3.65 11.15 -10.53
CA ASP A 165 3.64 9.91 -11.33
C ASP A 165 3.22 8.72 -10.47
N THR A 166 3.48 8.79 -9.16
CA THR A 166 3.17 7.75 -8.17
C THR A 166 2.85 8.38 -6.82
N MET A 167 1.95 7.75 -6.06
CA MET A 167 1.62 8.13 -4.70
C MET A 167 1.96 7.01 -3.71
N VAL A 168 2.47 7.38 -2.53
CA VAL A 168 2.75 6.46 -1.43
C VAL A 168 2.20 7.01 -0.12
N ILE A 169 1.28 6.30 0.53
CA ILE A 169 0.78 6.65 1.86
C ILE A 169 1.45 5.77 2.91
N ALA A 170 2.41 6.34 3.65
CA ALA A 170 3.23 5.63 4.63
C ALA A 170 3.62 6.56 5.80
N PRO A 171 2.96 6.45 6.96
CA PRO A 171 1.97 5.43 7.32
C PRO A 171 0.56 5.71 6.79
N LEU A 172 -0.18 4.64 6.50
CA LEU A 172 -1.64 4.65 6.38
C LEU A 172 -2.30 4.21 7.71
N SER A 173 -2.99 5.15 8.36
CA SER A 173 -3.78 4.91 9.57
C SER A 173 -5.10 4.21 9.22
N ALA A 174 -5.69 3.50 10.19
CA ALA A 174 -7.00 2.86 9.98
C ALA A 174 -8.11 3.87 9.65
N ASN A 175 -8.03 5.09 10.21
CA ASN A 175 -8.99 6.15 9.93
C ASN A 175 -8.90 6.62 8.47
N THR A 176 -7.70 6.91 7.99
CA THR A 176 -7.50 7.28 6.57
C THR A 176 -7.85 6.12 5.64
N LEU A 177 -7.53 4.87 6.01
CA LEU A 177 -7.95 3.68 5.27
C LEU A 177 -9.48 3.60 5.14
N ALA A 178 -10.21 3.78 6.25
CA ALA A 178 -11.67 3.80 6.24
C ALA A 178 -12.23 4.94 5.37
N LYS A 179 -11.62 6.12 5.43
CA LYS A 179 -12.00 7.28 4.61
C LYS A 179 -11.82 7.00 3.12
N ILE A 180 -10.68 6.43 2.72
CA ILE A 180 -10.40 6.07 1.33
C ILE A 180 -11.39 5.01 0.85
N ALA A 181 -11.60 3.94 1.62
CA ALA A 181 -12.55 2.88 1.27
C ALA A 181 -14.00 3.39 1.18
N GLY A 182 -14.38 4.36 2.02
CA GLY A 182 -15.69 5.00 1.98
C GLY A 182 -15.83 6.13 0.94
N GLY A 183 -14.74 6.49 0.23
CA GLY A 183 -14.76 7.56 -0.77
C GLY A 183 -14.88 8.98 -0.19
N PHE A 184 -14.51 9.19 1.08
CA PHE A 184 -14.49 10.50 1.72
C PHE A 184 -13.34 11.37 1.18
N CYS A 185 -13.57 12.68 1.14
CA CYS A 185 -12.61 13.69 0.68
C CYS A 185 -12.73 14.97 1.52
N ASP A 186 -12.27 14.90 2.77
CA ASP A 186 -12.49 15.94 3.80
C ASP A 186 -11.19 16.59 4.31
N ASN A 187 -10.07 16.28 3.67
CA ASN A 187 -8.74 16.87 3.89
C ASN A 187 -7.90 16.72 2.63
N LEU A 188 -6.79 17.46 2.53
CA LEU A 188 -5.94 17.51 1.35
C LEU A 188 -5.56 16.11 0.85
N LEU A 189 -5.12 15.23 1.75
CA LEU A 189 -4.73 13.86 1.41
C LEU A 189 -5.88 13.08 0.76
N THR A 190 -7.05 13.05 1.42
CA THR A 190 -8.20 12.28 0.92
C THR A 190 -8.82 12.88 -0.35
N CYS A 191 -8.76 14.21 -0.53
CA CYS A 191 -9.10 14.87 -1.79
C CYS A 191 -8.20 14.42 -2.96
N ILE A 192 -6.88 14.34 -2.74
CA ILE A 192 -5.93 13.83 -3.74
C ILE A 192 -6.26 12.39 -4.11
N VAL A 193 -6.50 11.52 -3.11
CA VAL A 193 -6.85 10.11 -3.36
C VAL A 193 -8.18 9.99 -4.11
N ARG A 194 -9.17 10.81 -3.77
CA ARG A 194 -10.49 10.78 -4.42
C ARG A 194 -10.44 11.20 -5.89
N ALA A 195 -9.50 12.07 -6.24
CA ALA A 195 -9.23 12.52 -7.61
C ALA A 195 -8.16 11.69 -8.34
N TRP A 196 -7.63 10.64 -7.70
CA TRP A 196 -6.49 9.88 -8.19
C TRP A 196 -6.79 9.15 -9.50
N ASP A 197 -5.77 9.07 -10.36
CA ASP A 197 -5.79 8.23 -11.56
C ASP A 197 -5.28 6.84 -11.21
N TYR A 198 -6.15 5.84 -11.19
CA TYR A 198 -5.71 4.47 -10.85
C TYR A 198 -4.91 3.78 -11.97
N SER A 199 -4.68 4.45 -13.12
CA SER A 199 -3.63 4.04 -14.05
C SER A 199 -2.21 4.34 -13.53
N LYS A 200 -2.08 5.31 -12.61
CA LYS A 200 -0.83 5.63 -11.91
C LYS A 200 -0.65 4.76 -10.67
N PRO A 201 0.56 4.27 -10.37
CA PRO A 201 0.81 3.50 -9.16
C PRO A 201 0.42 4.25 -7.89
N HIS A 202 -0.23 3.52 -7.00
CA HIS A 202 -0.61 3.99 -5.67
C HIS A 202 -0.25 2.91 -4.67
N PHE A 203 0.64 3.23 -3.73
CA PHE A 203 1.08 2.33 -2.68
C PHE A 203 0.60 2.80 -1.32
N VAL A 204 0.28 1.85 -0.44
CA VAL A 204 -0.04 2.14 0.96
C VAL A 204 0.74 1.23 1.88
N ALA A 205 1.25 1.77 2.98
CA ALA A 205 1.90 1.03 4.06
C ALA A 205 1.12 1.23 5.37
N PRO A 206 0.17 0.34 5.70
CA PRO A 206 -0.63 0.46 6.91
C PRO A 206 0.20 0.41 8.18
N ALA A 207 -0.19 1.21 9.16
CA ALA A 207 0.45 1.24 10.47
C ALA A 207 -0.57 1.52 11.57
N MET A 208 -0.92 0.48 12.34
CA MET A 208 -1.93 0.54 13.40
C MET A 208 -1.69 -0.52 14.46
N ASN A 209 -2.33 -0.38 15.62
CA ASN A 209 -2.26 -1.40 16.67
C ASN A 209 -2.83 -2.76 16.17
N THR A 210 -2.32 -3.87 16.70
CA THR A 210 -2.73 -5.24 16.34
C THR A 210 -4.24 -5.47 16.39
N PHE A 211 -4.94 -4.94 17.40
CA PHE A 211 -6.39 -5.10 17.50
C PHE A 211 -7.14 -4.31 16.42
N MET A 212 -6.59 -3.18 15.98
CA MET A 212 -7.12 -2.44 14.83
C MET A 212 -6.83 -3.19 13.53
N TRP A 213 -5.64 -3.77 13.39
CA TRP A 213 -5.28 -4.57 12.22
C TRP A 213 -6.17 -5.81 12.07
N ASN A 214 -6.39 -6.54 13.16
CA ASN A 214 -7.23 -7.73 13.21
C ASN A 214 -8.73 -7.42 13.17
N ASN A 215 -9.13 -6.15 13.21
CA ASN A 215 -10.52 -5.77 13.11
C ASN A 215 -11.08 -6.11 11.71
N PRO A 216 -12.28 -6.69 11.59
CA PRO A 216 -12.85 -7.06 10.28
C PRO A 216 -13.03 -5.87 9.33
N PHE A 217 -13.19 -4.64 9.84
CA PHE A 217 -13.23 -3.44 9.00
C PHE A 217 -11.92 -3.23 8.24
N THR A 218 -10.77 -3.50 8.86
CA THR A 218 -9.47 -3.36 8.19
C THR A 218 -9.39 -4.26 6.98
N ASN A 219 -9.75 -5.54 7.12
CA ASN A 219 -9.74 -6.46 5.99
C ASN A 219 -10.70 -6.02 4.87
N ARG A 220 -11.93 -5.62 5.22
CA ARG A 220 -12.91 -5.12 4.24
C ARG A 220 -12.43 -3.89 3.50
N HIS A 221 -11.86 -2.91 4.21
CA HIS A 221 -11.35 -1.70 3.58
C HIS A 221 -10.12 -1.99 2.71
N LEU A 222 -9.21 -2.88 3.15
CA LEU A 222 -8.07 -3.32 2.35
C LEU A 222 -8.53 -3.98 1.04
N GLU A 223 -9.55 -4.82 1.10
CA GLU A 223 -10.15 -5.43 -0.08
C GLU A 223 -10.75 -4.38 -1.03
N THR A 224 -11.49 -3.39 -0.49
CA THR A 224 -12.04 -2.29 -1.30
C THR A 224 -10.95 -1.51 -2.01
N ILE A 225 -9.87 -1.12 -1.33
CA ILE A 225 -8.80 -0.34 -1.98
C ILE A 225 -7.97 -1.18 -2.95
N ASN A 226 -7.83 -2.48 -2.69
CA ASN A 226 -7.16 -3.41 -3.61
C ASN A 226 -7.92 -3.54 -4.92
N GLN A 227 -9.26 -3.53 -4.90
CA GLN A 227 -10.10 -3.51 -6.11
C GLN A 227 -9.91 -2.24 -6.94
N LEU A 228 -9.49 -1.12 -6.32
CA LEU A 228 -9.12 0.10 -7.03
C LEU A 228 -7.71 0.03 -7.66
N GLY A 229 -6.95 -1.04 -7.44
CA GLY A 229 -5.57 -1.17 -7.90
C GLY A 229 -4.53 -0.56 -6.95
N ILE A 230 -4.92 -0.17 -5.73
CA ILE A 230 -3.96 0.30 -4.71
C ILE A 230 -3.14 -0.89 -4.22
N SER A 231 -1.82 -0.77 -4.31
CA SER A 231 -0.86 -1.79 -3.92
C SER A 231 -0.51 -1.69 -2.44
N LEU A 232 -0.68 -2.79 -1.71
CA LEU A 232 -0.38 -2.88 -0.29
C LEU A 232 1.09 -3.27 -0.06
N VAL A 233 1.82 -2.46 0.70
CA VAL A 233 3.05 -2.89 1.39
C VAL A 233 2.65 -3.40 2.77
N PRO A 234 2.73 -4.72 3.03
CA PRO A 234 2.14 -5.31 4.22
C PRO A 234 2.87 -4.83 5.48
N PRO A 235 2.15 -4.71 6.62
CA PRO A 235 2.79 -4.44 7.89
C PRO A 235 3.67 -5.61 8.34
N ILE A 236 4.59 -5.31 9.25
CA ILE A 236 5.49 -6.28 9.86
C ILE A 236 5.01 -6.65 11.26
N THR A 237 5.37 -7.86 11.70
CA THR A 237 5.16 -8.29 13.08
C THR A 237 6.34 -7.84 13.92
N LYS A 238 6.11 -6.91 14.86
CA LYS A 238 7.10 -6.42 15.82
C LYS A 238 6.45 -6.18 17.18
N ARG A 239 7.27 -5.96 18.21
CA ARG A 239 6.79 -5.42 19.48
C ARG A 239 6.33 -3.97 19.25
N LEU A 240 5.03 -3.72 19.39
CA LEU A 240 4.41 -2.44 19.10
C LEU A 240 4.67 -1.44 20.24
N ALA A 241 4.45 -0.14 19.97
CA ALA A 241 4.62 0.94 20.96
C ALA A 241 3.73 0.76 22.22
N CYS A 242 2.66 -0.04 22.14
CA CYS A 242 1.81 -0.40 23.28
C CYS A 242 2.36 -1.56 24.13
N GLY A 243 3.45 -2.22 23.72
CA GLY A 243 4.10 -3.31 24.45
C GLY A 243 3.77 -4.73 23.94
N ASP A 244 2.71 -4.88 23.14
CA ASP A 244 2.26 -6.16 22.58
C ASP A 244 3.12 -6.64 21.41
N TYR A 245 3.34 -7.96 21.31
CA TYR A 245 3.83 -8.59 20.09
C TYR A 245 2.65 -8.77 19.13
N GLY A 246 2.69 -8.14 17.96
CA GLY A 246 1.62 -8.35 17.00
C GLY A 246 1.85 -7.71 15.64
N ASN A 247 0.98 -8.10 14.71
CA ASN A 247 1.00 -7.62 13.34
C ASN A 247 0.35 -6.23 13.27
N GLY A 248 0.90 -5.32 12.46
CA GLY A 248 0.35 -3.96 12.29
C GLY A 248 1.39 -2.84 12.36
N ALA A 249 2.66 -3.14 12.66
CA ALA A 249 3.73 -2.17 12.53
C ALA A 249 3.95 -1.85 11.04
N MET A 250 4.21 -0.57 10.72
CA MET A 250 4.57 -0.19 9.35
C MET A 250 5.81 -0.97 8.89
N ALA A 251 5.83 -1.38 7.62
CA ALA A 251 7.04 -1.85 6.96
C ALA A 251 8.20 -0.85 7.14
N GLU A 252 9.44 -1.34 7.10
CA GLU A 252 10.58 -0.43 7.24
C GLU A 252 10.66 0.51 6.03
N PRO A 253 11.10 1.77 6.21
CA PRO A 253 11.20 2.73 5.10
C PRO A 253 11.99 2.21 3.90
N SER A 254 13.04 1.42 4.13
CA SER A 254 13.85 0.78 3.08
C SER A 254 13.08 -0.28 2.28
N GLU A 255 12.19 -1.04 2.93
CA GLU A 255 11.34 -2.03 2.26
C GLU A 255 10.28 -1.33 1.39
N ILE A 256 9.70 -0.23 1.90
CA ILE A 256 8.75 0.60 1.16
C ILE A 256 9.44 1.22 -0.06
N ASP A 257 10.59 1.85 0.12
CA ASP A 257 11.40 2.43 -0.96
C ASP A 257 11.73 1.40 -2.03
N THR A 258 12.28 0.25 -1.64
CA THR A 258 12.67 -0.81 -2.57
C THR A 258 11.47 -1.32 -3.36
N THR A 259 10.33 -1.53 -2.70
CA THR A 259 9.10 -2.01 -3.35
C THR A 259 8.62 -1.03 -4.41
N VAL A 260 8.56 0.26 -4.08
CA VAL A 260 8.09 1.30 -5.01
C VAL A 260 9.10 1.51 -6.15
N ARG A 261 10.39 1.56 -5.83
CA ARG A 261 11.48 1.75 -6.81
C ARG A 261 11.48 0.63 -7.86
N LEU A 262 11.29 -0.62 -7.45
CA LEU A 262 11.19 -1.76 -8.37
C LEU A 262 9.93 -1.68 -9.24
N ALA A 263 8.80 -1.28 -8.67
CA ALA A 263 7.56 -1.13 -9.42
C ALA A 263 7.66 -0.03 -10.49
N CYS A 264 8.24 1.13 -10.16
CA CYS A 264 8.47 2.22 -11.11
C CYS A 264 9.38 1.78 -12.27
N LYS A 265 10.49 1.08 -11.99
CA LYS A 265 11.39 0.56 -13.03
C LYS A 265 10.69 -0.37 -14.02
N ARG A 266 9.80 -1.24 -13.52
CA ARG A 266 9.04 -2.17 -14.38
C ARG A 266 8.12 -1.43 -15.35
N GLN A 267 7.54 -0.30 -14.94
CA GLN A 267 6.70 0.51 -15.82
C GLN A 267 7.49 1.14 -16.96
N THR A 268 8.66 1.70 -16.66
CA THR A 268 9.55 2.27 -17.68
C THR A 268 9.98 1.23 -18.73
N LEU A 269 10.25 -0.01 -18.30
CA LEU A 269 10.61 -1.10 -19.23
C LEU A 269 9.43 -1.48 -20.14
N ASN A 270 8.22 -1.54 -19.61
CA ASN A 270 7.02 -1.88 -20.38
C ASN A 270 6.63 -0.77 -21.38
N THR A 271 6.82 0.51 -21.01
CA THR A 271 6.58 1.63 -21.93
C THR A 271 7.61 1.66 -23.06
N ASN A 272 8.89 1.36 -22.76
CA ASN A 272 9.97 1.43 -23.74
C ASN A 272 9.99 0.22 -24.69
N SER A 273 9.54 -0.95 -24.26
CA SER A 273 9.41 -2.15 -25.12
C SER A 273 8.25 -2.05 -26.13
N SER A 274 7.35 -1.08 -25.96
CA SER A 274 6.24 -0.83 -26.89
C SER A 274 6.64 0.02 -28.11
N LEU A 275 7.90 0.51 -28.18
CA LEU A 275 8.33 1.56 -29.11
C LEU A 275 9.23 1.11 -30.28
N VAL A 276 9.42 -0.20 -30.52
CA VAL A 276 10.27 -0.68 -31.63
C VAL A 276 9.61 -1.80 -32.44
N ILE A 277 8.88 -1.42 -33.50
CA ILE A 277 8.90 -2.16 -34.79
C ILE A 277 8.90 -1.13 -35.92
N PRO A 278 10.06 -0.71 -36.46
CA PRO A 278 10.07 -0.15 -37.80
C PRO A 278 9.82 -1.28 -38.79
N VAL A 279 8.63 -1.30 -39.40
CA VAL A 279 8.35 -2.15 -40.57
C VAL A 279 9.24 -1.64 -41.70
N SER A 280 10.34 -2.36 -41.98
CA SER A 280 11.18 -2.10 -43.13
C SER A 280 10.41 -2.55 -44.39
N SER A 281 9.88 -1.57 -45.12
CA SER A 281 9.33 -1.79 -46.46
C SER A 281 10.45 -2.02 -47.45
N ASN A 282 10.80 -3.29 -47.70
CA ASN A 282 11.55 -3.68 -48.88
C ASN A 282 10.62 -4.40 -49.86
N LEU A 283 10.10 -3.65 -50.82
CA LEU A 283 9.59 -4.17 -52.09
C LEU A 283 10.75 -4.16 -53.10
N PRO A 284 11.22 -5.30 -53.63
CA PRO A 284 11.91 -5.31 -54.89
C PRO A 284 10.87 -5.34 -56.02
N SER A 285 10.99 -4.38 -56.92
CA SER A 285 10.39 -4.37 -58.24
C SER A 285 10.87 -5.56 -59.07
N SER A 286 9.93 -6.35 -59.59
CA SER A 286 10.08 -7.13 -60.83
C SER A 286 8.71 -7.41 -61.42
#